data_AF-A0A3D8YW21-F1
#
_entry.id   AF-A0A3D8YW21-F1
#
_cell.length_a   1.000
_cell.length_b   1.000
_cell.length_c   1.000
_cell.angle_alpha   90.00
_cell.angle_beta   90.00
_cell.angle_gamma   90.00
#
_symmetry.space_group_name_H-M   'P 1'
#
loop_
_entity.id
_entity.type
_entity.pdbx_description
1 polymer ?
#
loop_
_entity_poly.entity_id
_entity_poly.type
_entity_poly.pdbx_seq_one_letter_code
_entity_poly.pdbx_strand_id
1 'polypeptide(L)' 'MNTPENSQMTVEEAEKYGRQMDAKNRALEKTHYLDETPVKQGKVSQPLSEEEIKKRTGSGNFENAQDSGSMGSINS' A
#
# COMPACT_ATOMS: atom_id res chain seq x y z
N MET A 1 4.37 -29.49 10.66
CA MET A 1 5.40 -28.57 11.20
C MET A 1 5.37 -28.74 12.70
N ASN A 2 6.43 -29.28 13.30
CA ASN A 2 6.54 -29.41 14.76
C ASN A 2 7.04 -28.08 15.33
N THR A 3 6.13 -27.24 15.82
CA THR A 3 6.50 -26.19 16.78
C THR A 3 6.76 -26.90 18.12
N PRO A 4 7.97 -26.83 18.69
CA PRO A 4 8.24 -27.47 19.96
C PRO A 4 7.44 -26.76 21.06
N GLU A 5 6.38 -27.42 21.54
CA GLU A 5 5.67 -27.00 22.73
C GLU A 5 6.63 -27.13 23.93
N ASN A 6 6.92 -26.00 24.59
CA ASN A 6 7.66 -25.91 25.85
C ASN A 6 9.16 -26.30 25.84
N SER A 7 9.95 -25.80 24.89
CA SER A 7 11.41 -25.76 25.08
C SER A 7 11.80 -24.47 25.81
N GLN A 8 11.80 -24.51 27.15
CA GLN A 8 12.36 -23.44 27.98
C GLN A 8 13.87 -23.41 27.75
N MET A 9 14.37 -22.43 26.98
CA MET A 9 15.81 -22.22 26.82
C MET A 9 16.43 -21.72 28.11
N THR A 10 17.64 -22.20 28.40
CA THR A 10 18.47 -21.61 29.45
C THR A 10 18.87 -20.18 29.05
N VAL A 11 19.27 -19.37 30.03
CA VAL A 11 19.72 -17.98 29.80
C VAL A 11 20.88 -17.94 28.79
N GLU A 12 21.84 -18.86 28.90
CA GLU A 12 22.98 -18.94 28.00
C GLU A 12 22.57 -19.29 26.56
N GLU A 13 21.61 -20.20 26.40
CA GLU A 13 21.06 -20.54 25.09
C GLU A 13 20.32 -19.35 24.49
N ALA A 14 19.52 -18.63 25.29
CA ALA A 14 18.81 -17.42 24.86
C ALA A 14 19.76 -16.34 24.35
N GLU A 15 20.82 -16.07 25.10
CA GLU A 15 21.83 -15.11 24.67
C GLU A 15 22.58 -15.54 23.41
N LYS A 16 22.93 -16.84 23.32
CA LYS A 16 23.60 -17.39 22.13
C LYS A 16 22.71 -17.27 20.89
N TYR A 17 21.43 -17.61 21.04
CA TYR A 17 20.44 -17.48 19.97
C TYR A 17 20.25 -16.02 19.56
N GLY A 18 20.13 -15.10 20.53
CA GLY A 18 20.02 -13.66 20.27
C GLY A 18 21.20 -13.13 19.45
N ARG A 19 22.44 -13.41 19.87
CA ARG A 19 23.65 -13.01 19.12
C ARG A 19 23.69 -13.56 17.70
N GLN A 20 23.20 -14.78 17.49
CA GLN A 20 23.13 -15.39 16.16
C GLN A 20 22.08 -14.72 15.27
N MET A 21 20.91 -14.38 15.83
CA MET A 21 19.86 -13.69 15.09
C MET A 21 20.24 -12.24 14.78
N ASP A 22 20.88 -11.53 15.70
CA ASP A 22 21.40 -10.19 15.46
C ASP A 22 22.43 -10.18 14.32
N ALA A 23 23.33 -11.16 14.27
CA ALA A 23 24.30 -11.29 13.19
C ALA A 23 23.62 -11.54 11.83
N LYS A 24 22.58 -12.38 11.81
CA LYS A 24 21.78 -12.66 10.60
C LYS A 24 20.99 -11.43 10.14
N ASN A 25 20.33 -10.73 11.06
CA ASN A 25 19.55 -9.53 10.76
C ASN A 25 20.45 -8.43 10.20
N ARG A 26 21.61 -8.19 10.82
CA ARG A 26 22.61 -7.23 10.32
C ARG A 26 23.12 -7.57 8.92
N ALA A 27 23.27 -8.86 8.61
CA ALA A 27 23.65 -9.29 7.26
C ALA A 27 22.52 -9.05 6.25
N LEU A 28 21.27 -9.28 6.65
CA LEU A 28 20.08 -9.07 5.81
C LEU A 28 19.81 -7.59 5.53
N GLU A 29 19.91 -6.72 6.54
CA GLU A 29 19.70 -5.27 6.41
C GLU A 29 20.63 -4.65 5.35
N LYS A 30 21.88 -5.12 5.26
CA LYS A 30 22.84 -4.63 4.25
C LYS A 30 22.51 -5.07 2.82
N THR A 31 21.65 -6.06 2.65
CA THR A 31 21.27 -6.61 1.33
C THR A 31 19.91 -6.10 0.84
N HIS A 32 19.16 -5.38 1.68
CA HIS A 32 17.81 -4.87 1.38
C HIS A 32 17.80 -3.43 0.84
N TYR A 33 18.91 -2.96 0.29
CA TYR A 33 18.83 -1.90 -0.71
C TYR A 33 18.43 -2.57 -2.02
N LEU A 34 17.12 -2.76 -2.21
CA LEU A 34 16.58 -2.99 -3.54
C LEU A 34 17.08 -1.83 -4.39
N ASP A 35 17.84 -2.11 -5.44
CA ASP A 35 18.07 -1.14 -6.51
C ASP A 35 16.70 -0.57 -6.84
N GLU A 36 16.47 0.70 -6.48
CA GLU A 36 15.19 1.34 -6.69
C GLU A 36 14.99 1.36 -8.19
N THR A 37 14.25 0.38 -8.72
CA THR A 37 13.84 0.42 -10.11
C THR A 37 13.07 1.72 -10.25
N PRO A 38 13.56 2.71 -11.02
CA PRO A 38 12.93 4.00 -11.06
C PRO A 38 11.51 3.76 -11.55
N VAL A 39 10.52 4.12 -10.72
CA VAL A 39 9.12 4.10 -11.13
C VAL A 39 9.05 4.99 -12.35
N LYS A 40 8.88 4.39 -13.54
CA LYS A 40 8.59 5.15 -14.75
C LYS A 40 7.35 5.95 -14.42
N GLN A 41 7.50 7.25 -14.22
CA GLN A 41 6.37 8.16 -14.14
C GLN A 41 5.62 7.98 -15.45
N GLY A 42 4.52 7.23 -15.38
CA GLY A 42 3.66 6.99 -16.52
C GLY A 42 3.19 8.34 -17.04
N LYS A 43 3.09 8.49 -18.36
CA LYS A 43 2.48 9.68 -18.94
C LYS A 43 1.06 9.77 -18.38
N VAL A 44 0.79 10.80 -17.58
CA VAL A 44 -0.58 11.11 -17.17
C VAL A 44 -1.34 11.43 -18.46
N SER A 45 -2.38 10.65 -18.75
CA SER A 45 -3.23 10.92 -19.91
C SER A 45 -3.86 12.29 -19.76
N GLN A 46 -4.03 13.02 -20.87
CA GLN A 46 -4.73 14.29 -20.85
C GLN A 46 -6.14 14.12 -20.28
N PRO A 47 -6.67 15.12 -19.55
CA PRO A 47 -8.04 15.08 -19.09
C PRO A 47 -8.99 14.89 -20.28
N LEU A 48 -10.07 14.14 -20.06
CA LEU A 48 -11.10 13.92 -21.08
C LEU A 48 -11.79 15.26 -21.42
N SER A 49 -12.24 15.39 -22.67
CA SER A 49 -13.10 16.51 -23.05
C SER A 49 -14.46 16.40 -22.35
N GLU A 50 -15.14 17.53 -22.16
CA GLU A 50 -16.48 17.53 -21.56
C GLU A 50 -17.47 16.66 -22.33
N GLU A 51 -17.39 16.63 -23.66
CA GLU A 51 -18.23 15.78 -24.51
C GLU A 51 -18.00 14.29 -24.20
N GLU A 52 -16.75 13.88 -24.04
CA GLU A 52 -16.40 12.50 -23.72
C GLU A 52 -16.79 12.14 -22.28
N ILE A 53 -16.71 13.10 -21.34
CA ILE A 53 -17.23 12.92 -19.99
C ILE A 53 -18.75 12.76 -20.03
N LYS A 54 -19.49 13.66 -20.70
CA LYS A 54 -20.95 13.61 -20.87
C LYS A 54 -21.41 12.30 -21.49
N LYS A 55 -20.70 11.81 -22.52
CA LYS A 55 -20.98 10.52 -23.16
C LYS A 55 -20.83 9.35 -22.19
N ARG A 56 -19.84 9.39 -21.30
CA ARG A 56 -19.56 8.31 -20.33
C ARG A 56 -20.48 8.35 -19.12
N THR A 57 -20.74 9.54 -18.58
CA THR A 57 -21.51 9.71 -17.34
C THR A 57 -23.01 9.86 -17.60
N GLY A 58 -23.40 10.26 -18.81
CA GLY A 58 -24.75 10.71 -19.16
C GLY A 58 -24.94 12.20 -18.84
N SER A 59 -25.78 12.88 -19.63
CA SER A 59 -26.04 14.33 -19.51
C SER A 59 -26.59 14.73 -18.15
N GLY A 60 -27.61 14.02 -17.65
CA GLY A 60 -28.21 14.32 -16.36
C GLY A 60 -27.23 14.19 -15.18
N ASN A 61 -26.35 13.18 -15.20
CA ASN A 61 -25.33 13.04 -14.16
C ASN A 61 -24.22 14.08 -14.28
N PHE A 62 -23.85 14.44 -15.52
CA PHE A 62 -22.86 15.48 -15.77
C PHE A 62 -23.35 16.84 -15.23
N GLU A 63 -24.60 17.20 -15.53
CA GLU A 63 -25.24 18.44 -15.08
C GLU A 63 -25.41 18.46 -13.55
N ASN A 64 -25.92 17.37 -12.96
CA ASN A 64 -26.06 17.26 -11.50
C ASN A 64 -24.72 17.31 -10.75
N ALA A 65 -23.64 16.81 -11.36
CA ALA A 65 -22.31 16.88 -10.76
C ALA A 65 -21.69 18.28 -10.84
N GLN A 66 -22.10 19.09 -11.83
CA GLN A 66 -21.71 20.50 -11.92
C GLN A 66 -22.49 21.37 -10.94
N ASP A 67 -23.77 21.04 -10.69
CA ASP A 67 -24.58 21.63 -9.64
C ASP A 67 -24.23 21.03 -8.28
N SER A 68 -23.03 21.37 -7.77
CA SER A 68 -22.52 20.97 -6.46
C SER A 68 -23.40 21.36 -5.25
N GLY A 69 -24.51 22.07 -5.48
CA GLY A 69 -25.54 22.38 -4.48
C GLY A 69 -26.60 21.29 -4.31
N SER A 70 -26.65 20.27 -5.17
CA SER A 70 -27.65 19.18 -5.14
C SER A 70 -27.12 17.89 -4.52
N MET A 71 -26.13 17.96 -3.63
CA MET A 71 -25.92 16.90 -2.64
C MET A 71 -27.12 16.92 -1.69
N GLY A 72 -28.22 16.28 -2.10
CA GLY A 72 -29.37 16.04 -1.25
C GLY A 72 -28.90 15.40 0.04
N SER A 73 -29.14 16.08 1.17
CA SER A 73 -28.94 15.53 2.50
C SER A 73 -29.58 14.15 2.55
N ILE A 74 -28.79 13.08 2.72
CA ILE A 74 -29.29 11.71 2.94
C ILE A 74 -29.72 11.55 4.40
N ASN A 75 -30.34 12.59 4.97
CA ASN A 75 -31.00 12.61 6.27
C ASN A 75 -31.96 13.80 6.26
N SER A 76 -33.22 13.51 5.97
CA SER A 76 -34.39 14.35 6.31
C SER A 76 -35.21 13.61 7.34
#